data_AF-A0A937WFK7-F1
#
_entry.id   AF-A0A937WFK7-F1
#
_cell.length_a   1.000
_cell.length_b   1.000
_cell.length_c   1.000
_cell.angle_alpha   90.00
_cell.angle_beta   90.00
_cell.angle_gamma   90.00
#
_symmetry.space_group_name_H-M   'P 1'
#
loop_
_entity.id
_entity.type
_entity.pdbx_description
1 polymer ?
#
loop_
_entity_poly.entity_id
_entity_poly.type
_entity_poly.pdbx_seq_one_letter_code
_entity_poly.pdbx_strand_id
1 'polypeptide(L)'
;MQEVEFSKETLTFAQMFLHMGVTNTWFYRMLVGKLYYAAHHLGRRLLIEIGLQPEQWRANVHQRVLNELHRQYVATGRMTLEAWRALDGLLDLRRTADYELAKPIRLRHVNHALALFVCFSEESYRILGVS
;
A
#
# COMPACT_ATOMS: atom_id res chain seq x y z
N MET A 1 -13.73 -0.91 -10.33
CA MET A 1 -13.80 -1.10 -8.86
C MET A 1 -13.07 0.08 -8.22
N GLN A 2 -13.68 0.81 -7.28
CA GLN A 2 -13.18 2.13 -6.87
C GLN A 2 -11.75 2.09 -6.28
N GLU A 3 -11.43 1.09 -5.45
CA GLU A 3 -10.10 0.93 -4.85
C GLU A 3 -9.00 0.62 -5.90
N VAL A 4 -9.36 -0.10 -6.97
CA VAL A 4 -8.46 -0.39 -8.09
C VAL A 4 -8.13 0.88 -8.86
N GLU A 5 -9.15 1.68 -9.21
CA GLU A 5 -8.96 2.96 -9.91
C GLU A 5 -8.13 3.93 -9.04
N PHE A 6 -8.48 4.07 -7.76
CA PHE A 6 -7.72 4.91 -6.83
C PHE A 6 -6.23 4.49 -6.73
N SER A 7 -5.96 3.19 -6.76
CA SER A 7 -4.60 2.66 -6.78
C SER A 7 -3.84 3.02 -8.07
N LYS A 8 -4.47 2.88 -9.23
CA LYS A 8 -3.87 3.25 -10.53
C LYS A 8 -3.62 4.75 -10.66
N GLU A 9 -4.57 5.57 -10.23
CA GLU A 9 -4.43 7.02 -10.17
C GLU A 9 -3.29 7.44 -9.23
N THR A 10 -3.18 6.78 -8.06
CA THR A 10 -2.10 7.05 -7.10
C THR A 10 -0.73 6.69 -7.67
N LEU A 11 -0.61 5.57 -8.38
CA LEU A 11 0.62 5.17 -9.06
C LEU A 11 1.04 6.22 -10.11
N THR A 12 0.09 6.60 -10.96
CA THR A 12 0.29 7.59 -12.02
C THR A 12 0.72 8.93 -11.42
N PHE A 13 0.03 9.39 -10.39
CA PHE A 13 0.35 10.62 -9.67
C PHE A 13 1.77 10.58 -9.08
N ALA A 14 2.16 9.48 -8.41
CA ALA A 14 3.50 9.33 -7.86
C ALA A 14 4.58 9.36 -8.96
N GLN A 15 4.35 8.66 -10.08
CA GLN A 15 5.28 8.64 -11.20
C GLN A 15 5.42 10.02 -11.87
N MET A 16 4.32 10.73 -12.10
CA MET A 16 4.34 12.10 -12.62
C MET A 16 5.12 13.04 -11.70
N PHE A 17 4.90 12.93 -10.40
CA PHE A 17 5.60 13.75 -9.41
C PHE A 17 7.12 13.52 -9.45
N LEU A 18 7.54 12.26 -9.57
CA LEU A 18 8.95 11.91 -9.74
C LEU A 18 9.53 12.46 -11.05
N HIS A 19 8.76 12.40 -12.14
CA HIS A 19 9.17 12.93 -13.44
C HIS A 19 9.38 14.45 -13.43
N MET A 20 8.57 15.19 -12.67
CA MET A 20 8.73 16.63 -12.48
C MET A 20 10.00 17.03 -11.70
N GLY A 21 10.74 16.07 -11.13
CA GLY A 21 11.99 16.33 -10.42
C GLY A 21 11.79 17.10 -9.11
N VAL A 22 10.63 17.01 -8.46
CA VAL A 22 10.37 17.75 -7.22
C VAL A 22 11.23 17.19 -6.07
N THR A 23 11.99 18.08 -5.41
CA THR A 23 12.99 17.71 -4.38
C THR A 23 12.63 18.18 -2.97
N ASN A 24 11.36 18.13 -2.60
CA ASN A 24 10.91 18.59 -1.28
C ASN A 24 10.41 17.43 -0.40
N THR A 25 11.02 17.32 0.78
CA THR A 25 10.79 16.28 1.79
C THR A 25 9.34 16.16 2.23
N TRP A 26 8.60 17.27 2.30
CA TRP A 26 7.18 17.26 2.67
C TRP A 26 6.34 16.49 1.65
N PHE A 27 6.58 16.73 0.35
CA PHE A 27 5.90 15.96 -0.68
C PHE A 27 6.33 14.50 -0.69
N TYR A 28 7.59 14.19 -0.38
CA TYR A 28 8.03 12.80 -0.25
C TYR A 28 7.30 12.05 0.86
N ARG A 29 7.10 12.69 2.03
CA ARG A 29 6.27 12.13 3.10
C ARG A 29 4.85 11.88 2.62
N MET A 30 4.24 12.88 1.97
CA MET A 30 2.88 12.77 1.42
C MET A 30 2.76 11.61 0.42
N LEU A 31 3.74 11.43 -0.47
CA LEU A 31 3.73 10.35 -1.47
C LEU A 31 3.79 8.97 -0.82
N VAL A 32 4.68 8.78 0.16
CA VAL A 32 4.76 7.52 0.91
C VAL A 32 3.41 7.20 1.57
N GLY A 33 2.80 8.20 2.22
CA GLY A 33 1.48 8.06 2.82
C GLY A 33 0.40 7.66 1.79
N LYS A 34 0.34 8.35 0.64
CA LYS A 34 -0.62 8.06 -0.42
C LYS A 34 -0.46 6.63 -0.98
N LEU A 35 0.76 6.22 -1.29
CA LEU A 35 1.05 4.87 -1.77
C LEU A 35 0.59 3.81 -0.75
N TYR A 36 0.92 4.01 0.53
CA TYR A 36 0.46 3.10 1.58
C TYR A 36 -1.07 3.01 1.66
N TYR A 37 -1.78 4.14 1.68
CA TYR A 37 -3.24 4.12 1.81
C TYR A 37 -3.92 3.47 0.60
N ALA A 38 -3.44 3.74 -0.62
CA ALA A 38 -3.94 3.06 -1.81
C ALA A 38 -3.75 1.53 -1.73
N ALA A 39 -2.56 1.06 -1.31
CA ALA A 39 -2.31 -0.37 -1.10
C ALA A 39 -3.20 -0.93 0.04
N HIS A 40 -3.36 -0.19 1.13
CA HIS A 40 -4.24 -0.61 2.23
C HIS A 40 -5.70 -0.77 1.78
N HIS A 41 -6.22 0.11 0.93
CA HIS A 41 -7.56 0.00 0.37
C HIS A 41 -7.72 -1.23 -0.53
N LEU A 42 -6.72 -1.54 -1.36
CA LEU A 42 -6.70 -2.81 -2.10
C LEU A 42 -6.72 -4.02 -1.16
N GLY A 43 -5.90 -4.00 -0.11
CA GLY A 43 -5.90 -5.05 0.91
C GLY A 43 -7.27 -5.24 1.56
N ARG A 44 -7.97 -4.15 1.87
CA ARG A 44 -9.35 -4.21 2.38
C ARG A 44 -10.31 -4.82 1.36
N ARG A 45 -10.20 -4.41 0.09
CA ARG A 45 -11.06 -4.92 -0.99
C ARG A 45 -10.92 -6.43 -1.16
N LEU A 46 -9.69 -6.94 -1.15
CA LEU A 46 -9.42 -8.40 -1.15
C LEU A 46 -10.13 -9.12 -0.01
N LEU A 47 -10.13 -8.53 1.20
CA LEU A 47 -10.81 -9.14 2.35
C LEU A 47 -12.34 -9.09 2.20
N ILE A 48 -12.87 -8.03 1.60
CA ILE A 48 -14.31 -7.92 1.30
C ILE A 48 -14.75 -8.96 0.26
N GLU A 49 -13.93 -9.25 -0.76
CA GLU A 49 -14.23 -10.30 -1.75
C GLU A 49 -14.46 -11.69 -1.12
N ILE A 50 -13.83 -11.97 0.02
CA ILE A 50 -14.00 -13.23 0.75
C ILE A 50 -15.00 -13.12 1.92
N GLY A 51 -15.79 -12.05 1.95
CA GLY A 51 -16.89 -11.85 2.91
C GLY A 51 -16.49 -11.26 4.26
N LEU A 52 -15.25 -10.78 4.43
CA LEU A 52 -14.88 -10.03 5.64
C LEU A 52 -15.34 -8.58 5.54
N GLN A 53 -15.54 -7.93 6.69
CA GLN A 53 -16.03 -6.55 6.77
C GLN A 53 -15.04 -5.62 7.50
N PRO A 54 -13.91 -5.24 6.86
CA PRO A 54 -12.89 -4.40 7.50
C PRO A 54 -13.39 -3.04 7.99
N GLU A 55 -14.44 -2.49 7.37
CA GLU A 55 -15.10 -1.23 7.74
C GLU A 55 -15.74 -1.28 9.14
N GLN A 56 -16.05 -2.47 9.65
CA GLN A 56 -16.60 -2.65 11.00
C GLN A 56 -15.49 -2.83 12.05
N TRP A 57 -14.24 -2.96 11.63
CA TRP A 57 -13.14 -3.17 12.55
C TRP A 57 -12.86 -1.88 13.30
N ARG A 58 -12.84 -2.00 14.63
CA ARG A 58 -12.39 -0.93 15.54
C ARG A 58 -10.86 -0.79 15.45
N ALA A 59 -10.27 -0.01 16.36
CA ALA A 59 -8.85 0.31 16.46
C ALA A 59 -7.87 -0.76 15.90
N ASN A 60 -6.75 -0.30 15.32
CA ASN A 60 -5.70 -1.12 14.70
C ASN A 60 -6.10 -1.81 13.38
N VAL A 61 -7.00 -1.19 12.60
CA VAL A 61 -7.43 -1.68 11.28
C VAL A 61 -6.25 -2.01 10.35
N HIS A 62 -5.19 -1.19 10.37
CA HIS A 62 -3.98 -1.43 9.57
C HIS A 62 -3.32 -2.79 9.84
N GLN A 63 -3.06 -3.11 11.11
CA GLN A 63 -2.45 -4.38 11.49
C GLN A 63 -3.41 -5.55 11.27
N ARG A 64 -4.71 -5.33 11.52
CA ARG A 64 -5.72 -6.37 11.33
C ARG A 64 -5.86 -6.75 9.85
N VAL A 65 -5.82 -5.78 8.93
CA VAL A 65 -5.80 -6.06 7.48
C VAL A 65 -4.59 -6.92 7.10
N LEU A 66 -3.39 -6.58 7.59
CA LEU A 66 -2.19 -7.39 7.34
C LEU A 66 -2.32 -8.82 7.86
N ASN A 67 -2.78 -8.98 9.10
CA ASN A 67 -2.94 -10.30 9.72
C ASN A 67 -3.97 -11.16 8.97
N GLU A 68 -5.08 -10.54 8.55
CA GLU A 68 -6.13 -11.24 7.81
C GLU A 68 -5.72 -11.57 6.38
N LEU A 69 -4.99 -10.69 5.69
CA LEU A 69 -4.41 -11.01 4.38
C LEU A 69 -3.43 -12.18 4.49
N HIS A 70 -2.57 -12.19 5.51
CA HIS A 70 -1.67 -13.31 5.74
C HIS A 70 -2.46 -14.61 5.96
N ARG A 71 -3.43 -14.59 6.87
CA ARG A 71 -4.23 -15.78 7.21
C ARG A 71 -5.05 -16.30 6.03
N GLN A 72 -5.70 -15.41 5.30
CA GLN A 72 -6.68 -15.78 4.28
C GLN A 72 -6.04 -16.02 2.91
N TYR A 73 -5.00 -15.26 2.55
CA TYR A 73 -4.40 -15.31 1.22
C TYR A 73 -3.00 -15.93 1.20
N VAL A 74 -2.12 -15.57 2.13
CA VAL A 74 -0.73 -16.11 2.12
C VAL A 74 -0.70 -17.55 2.60
N ALA A 75 -1.29 -17.85 3.76
CA ALA A 75 -1.31 -19.20 4.33
C ALA A 75 -2.07 -20.22 3.47
N THR A 76 -2.93 -19.75 2.55
CA THR A 76 -3.66 -20.59 1.60
C THR A 76 -3.02 -20.64 0.21
N GLY A 77 -1.87 -19.98 0.00
CA GLY A 77 -1.13 -19.97 -1.27
C GLY A 77 -1.75 -19.10 -2.37
N ARG A 78 -2.73 -18.26 -2.06
CA ARG A 78 -3.41 -17.37 -3.03
C ARG A 78 -2.63 -16.08 -3.32
N MET A 79 -1.84 -15.63 -2.34
CA MET A 79 -0.95 -14.47 -2.43
C MET A 79 0.46 -14.88 -2.04
N THR A 80 1.47 -14.35 -2.74
CA THR A 80 2.87 -14.57 -2.37
C THR A 80 3.22 -13.92 -1.02
N LEU A 81 4.15 -14.53 -0.28
CA LEU A 81 4.69 -13.92 0.94
C LEU A 81 5.39 -12.57 0.65
N GLU A 82 5.97 -12.43 -0.54
CA GLU A 82 6.63 -11.21 -1.00
C GLU A 82 5.64 -10.04 -1.12
N ALA A 83 4.49 -10.24 -1.78
CA ALA A 83 3.48 -9.20 -1.92
C ALA A 83 2.94 -8.76 -0.55
N TRP A 84 2.65 -9.71 0.34
CA TRP A 84 2.23 -9.38 1.70
C TRP A 84 3.29 -8.57 2.46
N ARG A 85 4.57 -8.98 2.39
CA ARG A 85 5.70 -8.23 2.99
C ARG A 85 5.83 -6.83 2.37
N ALA A 86 5.47 -6.65 1.11
CA ALA A 86 5.50 -5.36 0.47
C ALA A 86 4.48 -4.38 1.08
N LEU A 87 3.27 -4.83 1.39
CA LEU A 87 2.27 -4.03 2.12
C LEU A 87 2.73 -3.73 3.56
N ASP A 88 3.33 -4.70 4.23
CA ASP A 88 3.88 -4.53 5.60
C ASP A 88 5.01 -3.48 5.61
N GLY A 89 5.95 -3.59 4.67
CA GLY A 89 7.02 -2.61 4.49
C GLY A 89 6.51 -1.20 4.16
N LEU A 90 5.41 -1.08 3.39
CA LEU A 90 4.76 0.21 3.16
C LEU A 90 4.17 0.80 4.44
N LEU A 91 3.58 -0.02 5.31
CA LEU A 91 3.05 0.45 6.60
C LEU A 91 4.18 1.02 7.46
N ASP A 92 5.31 0.32 7.55
CA ASP A 92 6.45 0.77 8.33
C ASP A 92 7.05 2.05 7.76
N LEU A 93 7.22 2.14 6.44
CA LEU A 93 7.72 3.34 5.80
C LEU A 93 6.78 4.53 5.99
N ARG A 94 5.46 4.29 5.94
CA ARG A 94 4.43 5.30 6.25
C ARG A 94 4.47 5.74 7.70
N ARG A 95 4.70 4.83 8.65
CA ARG A 95 4.86 5.19 10.08
C ARG A 95 6.04 6.15 10.26
N THR A 96 7.18 5.87 9.63
CA THR A 96 8.33 6.78 9.64
C THR A 96 8.00 8.12 8.95
N ALA A 97 7.31 8.09 7.81
CA ALA A 97 6.95 9.29 7.08
C ALA A 97 5.95 10.21 7.82
N ASP A 98 5.03 9.64 8.59
CA ASP A 98 3.96 10.42 9.25
C ASP A 98 4.33 10.82 10.68
N TYR A 99 5.05 9.96 11.41
CA TYR A 99 5.25 10.14 12.86
C TYR A 99 6.69 10.45 13.25
N GLU A 100 7.69 10.04 12.46
CA GLU A 100 9.10 10.30 12.79
C GLU A 100 9.61 11.58 12.12
N LEU A 101 9.21 12.72 12.69
CA LEU A 101 9.54 14.05 12.13
C LEU A 101 11.04 14.34 12.06
N ALA A 102 11.83 13.77 12.99
CA ALA A 102 13.28 13.92 13.01
C ALA A 102 14.00 13.16 11.88
N LYS A 103 13.39 12.13 11.28
CA LYS A 103 14.01 11.36 10.20
C LYS A 103 13.63 11.93 8.83
N PRO A 104 14.59 12.43 8.04
CA PRO A 104 14.27 13.01 6.74
C PRO A 104 13.89 11.91 5.73
N ILE A 105 12.70 12.04 5.13
CA ILE A 105 12.32 11.27 3.95
C ILE A 105 13.04 11.86 2.73
N ARG A 106 13.51 10.98 1.85
CA ARG A 106 14.37 11.30 0.70
C ARG A 106 13.82 10.56 -0.51
N LEU A 107 14.26 10.96 -1.71
CA LEU A 107 13.84 10.33 -2.96
C LEU A 107 13.96 8.79 -2.95
N ARG A 108 15.06 8.25 -2.40
CA ARG A 108 15.24 6.79 -2.26
C ARG A 108 14.11 6.08 -1.51
N HIS A 109 13.52 6.74 -0.52
CA HIS A 109 12.41 6.20 0.25
C HIS A 109 11.12 6.21 -0.57
N VAL A 110 10.90 7.24 -1.39
CA VAL A 110 9.76 7.28 -2.34
C VAL A 110 9.91 6.17 -3.39
N ASN A 111 11.09 6.01 -3.97
CA ASN A 111 11.35 4.92 -4.92
C ASN A 111 11.16 3.54 -4.29
N HIS A 112 11.58 3.38 -3.03
CA HIS A 112 11.34 2.14 -2.29
C HIS A 112 9.85 1.91 -2.04
N ALA A 113 9.10 2.94 -1.61
CA ALA A 113 7.65 2.85 -1.46
C ALA A 113 6.96 2.46 -2.78
N LEU A 114 7.40 3.05 -3.89
CA LEU A 114 6.86 2.76 -5.22
C LEU A 114 7.08 1.29 -5.61
N ALA A 115 8.27 0.75 -5.38
CA ALA A 115 8.58 -0.65 -5.67
C ALA A 115 7.71 -1.61 -4.82
N LEU A 116 7.57 -1.34 -3.52
CA LEU A 116 6.71 -2.12 -2.64
C LEU A 116 5.23 -2.04 -3.07
N PHE A 117 4.79 -0.84 -3.45
CA PHE A 117 3.44 -0.61 -3.93
C PHE A 117 3.12 -1.40 -5.19
N VAL A 118 3.99 -1.33 -6.20
CA VAL A 118 3.82 -2.05 -7.46
C VAL A 118 3.72 -3.55 -7.18
N CYS A 119 4.67 -4.11 -6.43
CA CYS A 119 4.68 -5.53 -6.05
C CYS A 119 3.35 -5.98 -5.42
N PHE A 120 2.85 -5.25 -4.43
CA PHE A 120 1.58 -5.60 -3.78
C PHE A 120 0.36 -5.37 -4.69
N SER A 121 0.35 -4.29 -5.46
CA SER A 121 -0.79 -3.92 -6.31
C SER A 121 -0.98 -4.89 -7.47
N GLU A 122 0.10 -5.31 -8.13
CA GLU A 122 0.03 -6.27 -9.25
C GLU A 122 -0.52 -7.62 -8.78
N GLU A 123 -0.04 -8.11 -7.64
CA GLU A 123 -0.54 -9.34 -7.04
C GLU A 123 -2.02 -9.20 -6.63
N SER A 124 -2.40 -8.04 -6.07
CA SER A 124 -3.79 -7.75 -5.72
C SER A 124 -4.70 -7.71 -6.95
N TYR A 125 -4.25 -7.09 -8.05
CA TYR A 125 -4.99 -7.03 -9.31
C TYR A 125 -5.20 -8.41 -9.92
N ARG A 126 -4.15 -9.24 -9.92
CA ARG A 126 -4.22 -10.63 -10.35
C ARG A 126 -5.27 -11.42 -9.57
N ILE A 127 -5.29 -11.28 -8.25
CA ILE A 127 -6.25 -11.97 -7.37
C ILE A 127 -7.69 -11.45 -7.61
N LEU A 128 -7.85 -10.15 -7.83
CA LEU A 128 -9.14 -9.51 -8.12
C LEU A 128 -9.62 -9.74 -9.58
N GLY A 129 -8.78 -10.30 -10.45
CA GLY A 129 -9.10 -10.55 -11.86
C GLY A 129 -9.22 -9.27 -12.70
N VAL A 130 -8.44 -8.24 -12.38
CA VAL A 130 -8.45 -6.94 -13.08
C VAL A 130 -7.08 -6.63 -13.71
N SER A 131 -7.09 -5.94 -14.85
CA SER A 131 -5.91 -5.41 -15.55
C SER A 131 -5.66 -3.97 -15.19
#